data_AF-A0A2W6CMP5-F1
#
_entry.id   AF-A0A2W6CMP5-F1
#
_cell.length_a   1.000
_cell.length_b   1.000
_cell.length_c   1.000
_cell.angle_alpha   90.00
_cell.angle_beta   90.00
_cell.angle_gamma   90.00
#
_symmetry.space_group_name_H-M   'P 1'
#
loop_
_entity.id
_entity.type
_entity.pdbx_description
1 polymer ?
#
loop_
_entity_poly.entity_id
_entity_poly.type
_entity_poly.pdbx_seq_one_letter_code
_entity_poly.pdbx_strand_id
1 'polypeptide(L)' 'MTIKASPTENSAHHRRVVITTCQAHAAAGFTNLLVTKEDGVIVLNPHIANCCVLRLDQQAATALLGILEEWLG' A
#
# COMPACT_ATOMS: atom_id res chain seq x y z
N MET A 1 -36.62 6.57 -14.99
CA MET A 1 -35.78 6.00 -13.92
C MET A 1 -34.37 6.53 -14.11
N THR A 2 -33.99 7.55 -13.34
CA THR A 2 -32.70 8.20 -13.47
C THR A 2 -31.73 7.52 -12.51
N ILE A 3 -30.80 6.73 -13.04
CA ILE A 3 -29.72 6.15 -12.23
C ILE A 3 -28.69 7.26 -12.04
N LYS A 4 -28.75 7.94 -10.89
CA LYS A 4 -27.74 8.92 -10.49
C LYS A 4 -26.51 8.11 -10.07
N ALA A 5 -25.52 8.00 -10.96
CA ALA A 5 -24.23 7.46 -10.60
C ALA A 5 -23.69 8.27 -9.41
N SER A 6 -23.46 7.59 -8.28
CA SER A 6 -22.74 8.15 -7.14
C SER A 6 -21.36 8.60 -7.63
N PRO A 7 -20.86 9.77 -7.21
CA PRO A 7 -19.51 10.15 -7.55
C PRO A 7 -18.59 9.11 -6.90
N THR A 8 -17.90 8.31 -7.71
CA THR A 8 -16.80 7.47 -7.23
C THR A 8 -15.78 8.42 -6.63
N GLU A 9 -15.76 8.49 -5.30
CA GLU A 9 -14.74 9.22 -4.54
C GLU A 9 -13.37 8.66 -4.91
N ASN A 10 -12.78 9.30 -5.91
CA ASN A 10 -11.36 9.55 -6.08
C ASN A 10 -10.42 8.48 -5.49
N SER A 11 -10.53 7.25 -5.99
CA SER A 11 -9.72 6.08 -5.62
C SER A 11 -8.21 6.28 -5.91
N ALA A 12 -7.83 7.37 -6.57
CA ALA A 12 -6.44 7.76 -6.81
C ALA A 12 -5.73 8.29 -5.55
N HIS A 13 -6.43 8.84 -4.54
CA HIS A 13 -5.75 9.44 -3.38
C HIS A 13 -5.21 8.42 -2.39
N HIS A 14 -5.80 7.23 -2.32
CA HIS A 14 -5.43 6.19 -1.34
C HIS A 14 -4.45 5.17 -1.88
N ARG A 15 -4.06 5.28 -3.15
CA ARG A 15 -3.14 4.36 -3.81
C ARG A 15 -1.80 5.03 -4.08
N ARG A 16 -0.72 4.42 -3.63
CA ARG A 16 0.66 4.84 -3.90
C ARG A 16 1.48 3.64 -4.35
N VAL A 17 2.47 3.88 -5.20
CA VAL A 17 3.43 2.87 -5.62
C VAL A 17 4.80 3.33 -5.19
N VAL A 18 5.48 2.52 -4.38
CA VAL A 18 6.88 2.72 -4.01
C VAL A 18 7.71 1.79 -4.89
N ILE A 19 8.64 2.36 -5.65
CA ILE A 19 9.55 1.56 -6.47
C ILE A 19 10.55 0.87 -5.54
N THR A 20 10.61 -0.45 -5.60
CA THR A 20 11.42 -1.26 -4.70
C THR A 20 12.14 -2.39 -5.46
N THR A 21 13.09 -3.02 -4.79
CA THR A 21 13.76 -4.24 -5.24
C THR A 21 13.32 -5.40 -4.35
N CYS A 22 13.03 -6.56 -4.95
CA CYS A 22 12.78 -7.78 -4.19
C CYS A 22 14.12 -8.47 -3.90
N GLN A 23 14.44 -8.72 -2.64
CA GLN A 23 15.66 -9.46 -2.29
C GLN A 23 15.68 -10.88 -2.92
N ALA A 24 14.53 -11.54 -3.06
CA ALA A 24 14.44 -12.87 -3.64
C ALA A 24 14.61 -12.90 -5.17
N HIS A 25 14.24 -11.82 -5.87
CA HIS A 25 14.21 -11.79 -7.34
C HIS A 25 15.15 -10.74 -7.96
N ALA A 26 15.83 -9.93 -7.14
CA ALA A 26 16.89 -8.96 -7.45
C ALA A 26 16.65 -7.99 -8.63
N ALA A 27 15.43 -7.87 -9.16
CA ALA A 27 15.07 -6.99 -10.26
C ALA A 27 14.26 -5.78 -9.77
N ALA A 28 14.80 -4.57 -9.96
CA ALA A 28 14.07 -3.33 -9.76
C ALA A 28 12.87 -3.26 -10.71
N GLY A 29 11.70 -2.84 -10.22
CA GLY A 29 10.49 -2.70 -11.05
C GLY A 29 9.67 -3.98 -11.25
N PHE A 30 10.23 -5.17 -10.94
CA PHE A 30 9.46 -6.42 -10.93
C PHE A 30 8.59 -6.57 -9.68
N THR A 31 8.97 -5.88 -8.60
CA THR A 31 8.31 -5.94 -7.30
C THR A 31 8.26 -4.52 -6.74
N ASN A 32 7.36 -3.71 -7.28
CA ASN A 32 7.03 -2.41 -6.69
C ASN A 32 6.04 -2.63 -5.56
N LEU A 33 6.25 -1.94 -4.44
CA LEU A 33 5.32 -1.99 -3.33
C LEU A 33 4.11 -1.11 -3.62
N LEU A 34 2.98 -1.76 -3.87
CA LEU A 34 1.68 -1.11 -3.91
C LEU A 34 1.19 -0.86 -2.47
N VAL A 35 0.86 0.39 -2.16
CA VAL A 35 0.30 0.81 -0.89
C VAL A 35 -1.13 1.30 -1.12
N THR A 36 -2.10 0.68 -0.48
CA THR A 36 -3.50 1.15 -0.46
C THR A 36 -3.98 1.43 0.96
N LYS A 37 -4.93 2.36 1.10
CA LYS A 37 -5.69 2.56 2.34
C LYS A 37 -7.15 2.17 2.09
N GLU A 38 -7.60 1.16 2.81
CA GLU A 38 -8.93 0.55 2.69
C GLU A 38 -9.55 0.50 4.08
N ASP A 39 -10.63 1.26 4.30
CA ASP A 39 -11.39 1.24 5.55
C ASP A 39 -10.54 1.42 6.83
N GLY A 40 -9.52 2.28 6.75
CA GLY A 40 -8.61 2.56 7.86
C GLY A 40 -7.43 1.58 8.00
N VAL A 41 -7.38 0.52 7.19
CA VAL A 41 -6.27 -0.43 7.10
C VAL A 41 -5.32 -0.01 5.99
N ILE A 42 -4.02 -0.03 6.27
CA ILE A 42 -2.96 0.14 5.27
C ILE A 42 -2.60 -1.24 4.72
N VAL A 43 -2.69 -1.40 3.41
CA VAL A 43 -2.37 -2.65 2.72
C VAL A 43 -1.09 -2.45 1.93
N LEU A 44 -0.10 -3.30 2.21
CA LEU A 44 1.21 -3.33 1.57
C LEU A 44 1.27 -4.58 0.69
N ASN A 45 1.39 -4.38 -0.62
CA ASN A 45 1.37 -5.47 -1.59
C ASN A 45 2.59 -5.37 -2.53
N PRO A 46 3.66 -6.13 -2.27
CA PRO A 46 4.87 -6.11 -3.06
C PRO A 46 4.74 -6.86 -4.38
N HIS A 47 3.78 -7.78 -4.51
CA HIS A 47 3.62 -8.60 -5.72
C HIS A 47 2.34 -8.25 -6.46
N ILE A 48 2.46 -7.99 -7.76
CA ILE A 48 1.31 -7.77 -8.66
C ILE A 48 0.31 -8.95 -8.60
N ALA A 49 0.78 -10.15 -8.24
CA ALA A 49 -0.03 -11.36 -8.08
C ALA A 49 -0.68 -11.54 -6.68
N ASN A 50 -0.57 -10.57 -5.76
CA ASN A 50 -1.14 -10.62 -4.40
C ASN A 50 -0.67 -11.79 -3.52
N CYS A 51 0.50 -12.38 -3.79
CA CYS A 51 0.96 -13.54 -3.04
C CYS A 51 1.56 -13.21 -1.65
N CYS A 52 1.90 -11.94 -1.37
CA CYS A 52 2.47 -11.53 -0.08
C CYS A 52 1.86 -10.20 0.41
N VAL A 53 0.55 -10.16 0.61
CA VAL A 53 -0.15 -8.97 1.08
C VAL A 53 -0.03 -8.83 2.60
N LEU A 54 0.50 -7.72 3.08
CA LEU A 54 0.49 -7.35 4.50
C LEU A 54 -0.63 -6.33 4.75
N ARG A 55 -1.40 -6.51 5.81
CA ARG A 55 -2.45 -5.59 6.25
C ARG A 55 -2.08 -5.06 7.62
N LEU A 56 -2.00 -3.73 7.73
CA LEU A 56 -1.65 -3.03 8.95
C LEU A 56 -2.86 -2.22 9.39
N ASP A 57 -3.38 -2.52 10.57
CA ASP A 57 -4.31 -1.61 11.24
C ASP A 57 -3.57 -0.33 11.69
N GLN A 58 -4.32 0.60 12.29
CA GLN A 58 -3.74 1.87 12.74
C GLN A 58 -2.59 1.68 13.74
N GLN A 59 -2.68 0.70 14.64
CA GLN A 59 -1.65 0.47 15.66
C GLN A 59 -0.37 -0.06 15.02
N ALA A 60 -0.49 -1.09 14.16
CA ALA A 60 0.64 -1.67 13.45
C ALA A 60 1.29 -0.67 12.48
N ALA A 61 0.47 0.14 11.78
CA ALA A 61 0.98 1.19 10.88
C ALA A 61 1.74 2.27 11.65
N THR A 62 1.25 2.67 12.83
CA THR A 62 1.93 3.65 13.69
C THR A 62 3.24 3.08 14.24
N ALA A 63 3.26 1.81 14.65
CA ALA A 63 4.48 1.15 15.09
C ALA A 63 5.53 1.06 13.96
N LEU A 64 5.12 0.71 12.75
CA LEU A 64 6.00 0.72 11.58
C LEU A 64 6.55 2.12 11.30
N LEU A 65 5.70 3.16 11.35
CA LEU A 65 6.15 4.54 11.19
C LEU A 65 7.22 4.90 12.23
N GLY A 66 6.99 4.59 13.51
CA GLY A 66 7.96 4.88 14.57
C GLY A 66 9.31 4.19 14.36
N ILE A 67 9.32 2.93 13.91
CA ILE A 67 10.56 2.22 13.56
C ILE A 67 11.28 2.90 12.39
N LEU A 68 10.55 3.32 11.36
CA LEU A 68 11.13 3.98 10.19
C LEU A 68 11.67 5.37 10.54
N GLU A 69 10.96 6.16 11.35
CA GLU A 69 11.43 7.45 11.86
C GLU A 69 12.70 7.27 12.72
N GLU A 70 12.72 6.29 13.62
CA GLU A 70 13.92 5.99 14.43
C GLU A 70 15.16 5.72 13.55
N TRP A 71 14.98 4.98 12.46
CA TRP A 71 16.10 4.58 11.60
C TRP A 71 16.52 5.65 10.58
N LEU A 72 15.60 6.55 10.20
CA LEU A 72 15.83 7.53 9.13
C LEU A 72 16.06 8.96 9.65
N GLY A 73 15.70 9.26 10.91
CA GLY A 73 15.80 10.59 11.53
C GLY A 73 14.58 11.46 11.30
#